data_AF-A0A371LRM6-F1
#
_entry.id   AF-A0A371LRM6-F1
#
_cell.length_a   1.000
_cell.length_b   1.000
_cell.length_c   1.000
_cell.angle_alpha   90.00
_cell.angle_beta   90.00
_cell.angle_gamma   90.00
#
_symmetry.space_group_name_H-M   'P 1'
#
loop_
_entity.id
_entity.type
_entity.pdbx_description
1 polymer ?
#
loop_
_entity_poly.entity_id
_entity_poly.type
_entity_poly.pdbx_seq_one_letter_code
_entity_poly.pdbx_strand_id
1 'polypeptide(L)' 'NRVFSPSVEDVAHARRVIAAMGDGTGALMIDGKMEDDASVKQCQVMVALAEELAAIDPALKEQYDAIPDQSEVTA' A
#
# COMPACT_ATOMS: atom_id res chain seq x y z
N ASN A 1 -10.50 6.81 17.03
CA ASN A 1 -10.81 5.82 15.97
C ASN A 1 -9.55 5.18 15.35
N ARG A 2 -8.52 4.83 16.15
CA ARG A 2 -7.25 4.24 15.68
C ARG A 2 -7.35 2.78 15.16
N VAL A 3 -8.54 2.18 15.22
CA VAL A 3 -8.77 0.75 14.97
C VAL A 3 -9.18 0.48 13.50
N PHE A 4 -9.62 1.51 12.78
CA PHE A 4 -10.11 1.38 11.39
C PHE A 4 -9.19 2.04 10.36
N SER A 5 -8.05 2.59 10.79
CA SER A 5 -7.05 3.20 9.91
C SER A 5 -5.99 2.16 9.55
N PRO A 6 -5.67 1.95 8.26
CA PRO A 6 -4.58 1.09 7.85
C PRO A 6 -3.25 1.47 8.52
N SER A 7 -2.40 0.48 8.83
CA SER A 7 -1.07 0.75 9.38
C SER A 7 -0.14 1.31 8.29
N VAL A 8 0.85 2.12 8.67
CA VAL A 8 1.88 2.63 7.75
C VAL A 8 2.62 1.51 7.01
N GLU A 9 2.89 0.39 7.67
CA GLU A 9 3.52 -0.79 7.05
C GLU A 9 2.63 -1.45 5.99
N ASP A 10 1.33 -1.57 6.27
CA ASP A 10 0.36 -2.16 5.34
C ASP A 10 0.21 -1.28 4.08
N VAL A 11 0.14 0.05 4.26
CA VAL A 11 0.08 1.01 3.15
C VAL A 11 1.37 0.99 2.34
N ALA A 12 2.53 0.88 2.99
CA ALA A 12 3.82 0.77 2.29
C ALA A 12 3.89 -0.50 1.43
N HIS A 13 3.49 -1.64 1.99
CA HIS A 13 3.46 -2.90 1.26
C HIS A 13 2.47 -2.84 0.09
N ALA A 14 1.26 -2.32 0.32
CA ALA A 14 0.26 -2.17 -0.73
C ALA A 14 0.74 -1.28 -1.89
N ARG A 15 1.41 -0.15 -1.59
CA ARG A 15 2.04 0.71 -2.61
C ARG A 15 3.11 -0.03 -3.40
N ARG A 16 3.94 -0.84 -2.72
CA ARG A 16 4.96 -1.68 -3.37
C ARG A 16 4.34 -2.70 -4.31
N VAL A 17 3.29 -3.40 -3.86
CA VAL A 17 2.59 -4.41 -4.66
C VAL A 17 1.97 -3.80 -5.92
N ILE A 18 1.33 -2.65 -5.78
CA ILE A 18 0.75 -1.91 -6.92
C ILE A 18 1.84 -1.45 -7.89
N ALA A 19 2.95 -0.91 -7.38
CA ALA A 19 4.07 -0.45 -8.21
C ALA A 19 4.78 -1.62 -8.92
N ALA A 20 4.96 -2.75 -8.23
CA ALA A 20 5.58 -3.95 -8.79
C ALA A 20 4.69 -4.62 -9.85
N MET A 21 3.37 -4.61 -9.67
CA MET A 21 2.44 -5.20 -10.63
C MET A 21 2.16 -4.29 -11.83
N GLY A 22 2.32 -2.97 -11.69
CA GLY A 22 2.23 -2.01 -12.79
C GLY A 22 0.83 -1.91 -13.38
N ASP A 23 0.54 -2.70 -14.41
CA ASP A 23 -0.72 -2.62 -15.19
C ASP A 23 -1.93 -3.29 -14.52
N GLY A 24 -1.72 -3.95 -13.38
CA GLY A 24 -2.79 -4.62 -12.64
C GLY A 24 -3.17 -6.00 -13.19
N THR A 25 -2.38 -6.57 -14.09
CA THR A 25 -2.70 -7.82 -14.80
C THR A 25 -1.57 -8.83 -14.66
N GLY A 26 -1.84 -9.95 -13.97
CA GLY A 26 -0.90 -11.05 -13.83
C GLY A 26 -0.87 -11.61 -12.41
N ALA A 27 0.18 -12.38 -12.13
CA ALA A 27 0.53 -12.78 -10.78
C ALA A 27 2.04 -12.54 -10.60
N LEU A 28 2.42 -11.79 -9.57
CA LEU A 28 3.81 -11.55 -9.20
C LEU A 28 4.11 -12.20 -7.85
N MET A 29 5.33 -12.70 -7.70
CA MET A 29 5.84 -13.13 -6.41
C MET A 29 6.53 -11.95 -5.73
N ILE A 30 5.98 -11.44 -4.64
CA ILE A 30 6.55 -10.35 -3.83
C ILE A 30 6.83 -10.91 -2.44
N ASP A 31 8.08 -10.82 -1.98
CA ASP A 31 8.54 -11.34 -0.68
C ASP A 31 8.20 -12.82 -0.43
N GLY A 32 8.18 -13.64 -1.51
CA GLY A 32 7.83 -15.05 -1.43
C GLY A 32 6.32 -15.33 -1.32
N LYS A 33 5.47 -14.30 -1.35
CA LYS A 33 4.01 -14.41 -1.45
C LYS A 33 3.55 -14.23 -2.89
N MET A 34 2.54 -14.99 -3.28
CA MET A 34 1.93 -14.89 -4.60
C MET A 34 0.86 -13.81 -4.55
N GLU A 35 1.13 -12.69 -5.20
CA GLU A 35 0.19 -11.60 -5.40
C GLU A 35 -0.50 -11.78 -6.74
N ASP A 36 -1.81 -11.88 -6.72
CA ASP A 36 -2.66 -11.96 -7.90
C ASP A 36 -3.49 -10.67 -8.08
N ASP A 37 -4.25 -10.60 -9.18
CA ASP A 37 -5.15 -9.48 -9.46
C ASP A 37 -6.12 -9.18 -8.30
N ALA A 38 -6.57 -10.20 -7.55
CA ALA A 38 -7.47 -9.98 -6.42
C ALA A 38 -6.73 -9.33 -5.23
N SER A 39 -5.52 -9.78 -4.90
CA SER A 39 -4.71 -9.19 -3.84
C SER A 39 -4.31 -7.75 -4.15
N VAL A 40 -3.99 -7.44 -5.42
CA VAL A 40 -3.65 -6.06 -5.78
C VAL A 40 -4.86 -5.15 -5.74
N LYS A 41 -6.04 -5.63 -6.14
CA LYS A 41 -7.29 -4.87 -5.95
C LYS A 41 -7.55 -4.56 -4.47
N GLN A 42 -7.29 -5.51 -3.57
CA GLN A 42 -7.37 -5.25 -2.13
C GLN A 42 -6.37 -4.18 -1.67
N CYS A 43 -5.12 -4.27 -2.14
CA CYS A 43 -4.09 -3.27 -1.87
C CYS A 43 -4.50 -1.87 -2.37
N GLN A 44 -5.07 -1.77 -3.57
CA GLN A 44 -5.56 -0.51 -4.15
C GLN A 44 -6.68 0.11 -3.29
N VAL A 45 -7.66 -0.70 -2.87
CA VAL A 45 -8.74 -0.24 -1.99
C VAL A 45 -8.18 0.27 -0.66
N MET A 46 -7.19 -0.42 -0.09
CA MET A 46 -6.55 -0.02 1.16
C MET A 46 -5.78 1.30 1.04
N VAL A 47 -5.01 1.48 -0.05
CA VAL A 47 -4.29 2.73 -0.31
C VAL A 47 -5.25 3.88 -0.55
N ALA A 48 -6.31 3.66 -1.34
CA ALA A 48 -7.34 4.67 -1.57
C ALA A 48 -8.01 5.11 -0.26
N LEU A 49 -8.37 4.16 0.61
CA LEU A 49 -8.91 4.47 1.94
C LEU A 49 -7.92 5.26 2.80
N ALA A 50 -6.63 4.90 2.77
CA ALA A 50 -5.60 5.63 3.50
C ALA A 50 -5.47 7.08 3.01
N GLU A 51 -5.57 7.32 1.70
CA GLU A 51 -5.55 8.66 1.10
C GLU A 51 -6.78 9.49 1.46
N GLU A 52 -7.98 8.88 1.45
CA GLU A 52 -9.20 9.54 1.91
C GLU A 52 -9.11 9.92 3.39
N LEU A 53 -8.58 9.03 4.24
CA LEU A 53 -8.35 9.32 5.65
C LEU A 53 -7.29 10.43 5.83
N ALA A 54 -6.23 10.44 5.03
CA ALA A 54 -5.22 11.49 5.02
C ALA A 54 -5.78 12.86 4.63
N ALA A 55 -6.77 12.89 3.73
CA ALA A 55 -7.43 14.13 3.34
C ALA A 55 -8.26 14.75 4.48
N ILE A 56 -8.70 13.92 5.43
CA ILE A 56 -9.55 14.33 6.56
C ILE A 56 -8.74 14.56 7.85
N ASP A 57 -7.72 13.73 8.09
CA ASP A 57 -6.89 13.76 9.30
C ASP A 57 -5.43 14.10 8.97
N PRO A 58 -4.97 15.32 9.28
CA PRO A 58 -3.58 15.75 9.04
C PRO A 58 -2.54 14.89 9.76
N ALA A 59 -2.88 14.31 10.92
CA ALA A 59 -1.94 13.47 11.66
C ALA A 59 -1.77 12.08 11.03
N LEU A 60 -2.82 11.55 10.38
CA LEU A 60 -2.71 10.34 9.55
C LEU A 60 -1.98 10.65 8.24
N LYS A 61 -2.24 11.82 7.65
CA LYS A 61 -1.50 12.27 6.47
C LYS A 61 -0.01 12.33 6.72
N GLU A 62 0.43 12.92 7.82
CA GLU A 62 1.86 13.01 8.16
C GLU A 62 2.48 11.61 8.35
N GLN A 63 1.73 10.66 8.93
CA GLN A 63 2.17 9.27 9.05
C GLN A 63 2.32 8.57 7.68
N TYR A 64 1.34 8.72 6.79
CA TYR A 64 1.38 8.10 5.47
C TYR A 64 2.37 8.78 4.51
N ASP A 65 2.50 10.11 4.57
CA ASP A 65 3.49 10.87 3.79
C ASP A 65 4.93 10.56 4.27
N ALA A 66 5.10 10.21 5.54
CA ALA A 66 6.38 9.78 6.09
C ALA A 66 6.78 8.35 5.69
N ILE A 67 5.92 7.60 4.97
CA ILE A 67 6.29 6.29 4.43
C ILE A 67 7.33 6.52 3.32
N PRO A 68 8.60 6.09 3.51
CA PRO A 68 9.57 6.15 2.43
C PRO A 68 9.13 5.19 1.32
N ASP A 69 9.19 5.64 0.08
CA ASP A 69 9.00 4.79 -1.09
C ASP A 69 10.15 3.79 -1.17
N GLN A 70 10.00 2.64 -0.50
CA GLN A 70 11.00 1.57 -0.48
C GLN A 70 10.99 0.76 -1.78
N SER A 71 10.83 1.41 -2.93
CA SER A 71 11.09 0.81 -4.24
C SER A 71 12.56 0.35 -4.39
N GLU A 72 13.46 0.77 -3.49
CA GLU A 72 14.80 0.21 -3.31
C GLU A 72 14.81 -0.93 -2.25
N VAL A 73 14.29 -2.12 -2.58
CA VAL A 73 14.90 -3.34 -1.99
C VAL A 73 16.08 -3.70 -2.86
N THR A 74 17.24 -3.36 -2.32
CA THR A 74 18.57 -3.68 -2.82
C THR A 74 18.90 -5.14 -2.47
N ALA A 75 19.64 -5.78 -3.38
CA ALA A 75 20.30 -7.09 -3.34
C ALA A 75 19.50 -8.31 -3.84
#